data_AF-A0A7Y0PUD2-F1
#
_entry.id   AF-A0A7Y0PUD2-F1
#
_cell.length_a   1.000
_cell.length_b   1.000
_cell.length_c   1.000
_cell.angle_alpha   90.00
_cell.angle_beta   90.00
_cell.angle_gamma   90.00
#
_symmetry.space_group_name_H-M   'P 1'
#
loop_
_entity.id
_entity.type
_entity.pdbx_description
1 polymer ?
#
loop_
_entity_poly.entity_id
_entity_poly.type
_entity_poly.pdbx_seq_one_letter_code
_entity_poly.pdbx_strand_id
1 'polypeptide(L)' 'MAAVLDGIDFPVRPWQIAAAADEFGVDALTRTKIAQIPDREYSDVFDIVVALTSTPAHLRSRRPL' A
#
# COMPACT_ATOMS: atom_id res chain seq x y z
N MET A 1 -6.76 -1.47 7.70
CA MET A 1 -5.46 -1.72 7.01
C MET A 1 -5.03 -3.18 7.11
N ALA A 2 -5.09 -3.83 8.28
CA ALA A 2 -4.66 -5.22 8.45
C ALA A 2 -5.41 -6.27 7.58
N ALA A 3 -6.73 -6.12 7.38
CA ALA A 3 -7.54 -7.12 6.66
C ALA A 3 -7.25 -7.25 5.14
N VAL A 4 -6.70 -6.20 4.50
CA VAL A 4 -6.38 -6.22 3.06
C VAL A 4 -5.17 -7.11 2.75
N LEU A 5 -4.31 -7.34 3.76
CA LEU A 5 -3.05 -8.06 3.60
C LEU A 5 -3.11 -9.50 4.10
N ASP A 6 -4.23 -9.92 4.70
CA ASP A 6 -4.39 -11.24 5.36
C ASP A 6 -4.46 -12.41 4.37
N GLY A 7 -4.47 -12.14 3.06
CA GLY A 7 -4.48 -13.14 1.98
C GLY A 7 -3.38 -12.96 0.94
N ILE A 8 -2.35 -12.15 1.23
CA ILE A 8 -1.23 -11.94 0.31
C ILE A 8 -0.10 -12.91 0.65
N ASP A 9 0.20 -13.80 -0.30
CA ASP A 9 1.41 -14.63 -0.25
C ASP A 9 2.65 -13.79 -0.62
N PHE A 10 3.68 -13.86 0.23
CA PHE A 10 4.94 -13.19 0.01
C PHE A 10 5.96 -14.11 -0.70
N PRO A 11 6.86 -13.57 -1.53
CA PRO A 11 7.01 -12.15 -1.87
C PRO A 11 5.93 -11.65 -2.83
N VAL A 12 5.61 -10.36 -2.73
CA VAL A 12 4.53 -9.73 -3.50
C VAL A 12 5.02 -8.50 -4.28
N ARG A 13 4.39 -8.21 -5.41
CA ARG A 13 4.61 -7.03 -6.26
C ARG A 13 3.51 -5.97 -6.05
N PRO A 14 3.79 -4.67 -6.33
CA PRO A 14 2.79 -3.60 -6.18
C PRO A 14 1.48 -3.84 -6.92
N TRP A 15 1.51 -4.48 -8.10
CA TRP A 15 0.30 -4.77 -8.86
C TRP A 15 -0.62 -5.77 -8.15
N GLN A 16 -0.05 -6.73 -7.40
CA GLN A 16 -0.83 -7.69 -6.59
C GLN A 16 -1.44 -6.99 -5.38
N ILE A 17 -0.69 -6.07 -4.75
CA ILE A 17 -1.21 -5.22 -3.66
C ILE A 17 -2.36 -4.34 -4.16
N ALA A 18 -2.23 -3.77 -5.36
CA ALA A 18 -3.27 -2.97 -5.99
C ALA A 18 -4.52 -3.81 -6.33
N ALA A 19 -4.34 -5.02 -6.87
CA ALA A 19 -5.43 -5.93 -7.15
C ALA A 19 -6.21 -6.32 -5.88
N ALA A 20 -5.50 -6.69 -4.80
CA ALA A 20 -6.12 -6.95 -3.51
C ALA A 20 -6.84 -5.72 -2.96
N ALA A 21 -6.21 -4.55 -3.02
CA ALA A 21 -6.81 -3.30 -2.56
C ALA A 21 -8.10 -2.93 -3.31
N ASP A 22 -8.16 -3.23 -4.61
CA ASP A 22 -9.34 -3.03 -5.43
C ASP A 22 -10.47 -4.00 -5.06
N GLU A 23 -10.16 -5.27 -4.78
CA GLU A 23 -11.12 -6.28 -4.32
C GLU A 23 -11.73 -5.91 -2.96
N PHE A 24 -10.92 -5.42 -2.02
CA PHE A 24 -11.37 -5.00 -0.70
C PHE A 24 -12.01 -3.61 -0.67
N GLY A 25 -12.03 -2.89 -1.79
CA GLY A 25 -12.67 -1.57 -1.90
C GLY A 25 -12.01 -0.48 -1.04
N VAL A 26 -10.67 -0.42 -1.02
CA VAL A 26 -9.96 0.61 -0.23
C VAL A 26 -10.27 2.03 -0.69
N ASP A 27 -10.09 3.00 0.21
CA ASP A 27 -10.28 4.41 -0.10
C ASP A 27 -9.29 4.94 -1.15
N ALA A 28 -9.66 6.06 -1.79
CA ALA A 28 -8.86 6.67 -2.86
C ALA A 28 -7.46 7.12 -2.42
N LEU A 29 -7.27 7.50 -1.14
CA LEU A 29 -5.96 7.87 -0.60
C LEU A 29 -5.07 6.63 -0.51
N THR A 30 -5.59 5.51 -0.02
CA THR A 30 -4.88 4.23 0.05
C THR A 30 -4.49 3.75 -1.35
N ARG A 31 -5.41 3.80 -2.32
CA ARG A 31 -5.11 3.48 -3.73
C ARG A 31 -3.99 4.37 -4.30
N THR A 32 -4.03 5.67 -4.00
CA THR A 32 -2.99 6.63 -4.43
C THR A 32 -1.63 6.33 -3.80
N LYS A 33 -1.59 5.92 -2.53
CA LYS A 33 -0.34 5.50 -1.89
C LYS A 33 0.24 4.27 -2.57
N ILE A 34 -0.57 3.24 -2.84
CA ILE A 34 -0.13 2.01 -3.53
C ILE A 34 0.44 2.34 -4.92
N ALA A 35 -0.18 3.24 -5.67
CA ALA A 35 0.34 3.67 -6.97
C ALA A 35 1.69 4.43 -6.91
N GLN A 36 2.13 4.85 -5.71
CA GLN A 36 3.36 5.62 -5.50
C GLN A 36 4.49 4.82 -4.83
N ILE A 37 4.25 3.56 -4.43
CA ILE A 37 5.32 2.73 -3.85
C ILE A 37 6.29 2.26 -4.93
N PRO A 38 7.58 2.03 -4.60
CA PRO A 38 8.56 1.53 -5.55
C PRO A 38 8.16 0.20 -6.21
N ASP A 39 8.47 0.04 -7.49
CA ASP A 39 8.27 -1.21 -8.21
C ASP A 39 9.37 -2.22 -7.91
N ARG A 40 9.15 -3.02 -6.86
CA ARG A 40 10.04 -4.10 -6.39
C ARG A 40 9.24 -5.18 -5.67
N GLU A 41 9.90 -6.27 -5.31
CA GLU A 41 9.30 -7.26 -4.41
C GLU A 41 9.33 -6.77 -2.97
N TYR A 42 8.23 -7.04 -2.28
CA TYR A 42 8.06 -6.85 -0.85
C TYR A 42 8.02 -8.23 -0.20
N SER A 43 8.83 -8.41 0.84
CA SER A 43 9.02 -9.73 1.48
C SER A 43 8.09 -9.96 2.66
N ASP A 44 7.51 -8.90 3.20
CA ASP A 44 6.57 -8.97 4.32
C ASP A 44 5.67 -7.72 4.38
N VAL A 45 4.70 -7.77 5.29
CA VAL A 45 3.74 -6.68 5.54
C VAL A 45 4.43 -5.41 6.02
N PHE A 46 5.48 -5.53 6.83
CA PHE A 46 6.16 -4.36 7.41
C PHE A 46 6.84 -3.54 6.32
N ASP A 47 7.48 -4.20 5.36
CA ASP A 47 8.13 -3.58 4.21
C ASP A 47 7.13 -2.79 3.34
N ILE A 48 5.92 -3.32 3.15
CA ILE A 48 4.82 -2.62 2.47
C ILE A 48 4.39 -1.39 3.27
N VAL A 49 4.20 -1.52 4.59
CA VAL A 49 3.78 -0.40 5.45
C VAL A 49 4.81 0.73 5.44
N VAL A 50 6.10 0.41 5.51
CA VAL A 50 7.19 1.39 5.39
C VAL A 50 7.11 2.11 4.05
N ALA A 51 6.93 1.36 2.95
CA ALA A 51 6.80 1.96 1.63
C ALA A 51 5.57 2.88 1.53
N LEU A 52 4.40 2.46 2.01
CA LEU A 52 3.17 3.24 1.97
C LEU A 52 3.26 4.52 2.81
N THR A 53 3.90 4.47 3.98
CA THR A 53 4.08 5.64 4.86
C THR A 53 5.12 6.62 4.33
N SER A 54 6.00 6.17 3.45
CA SER A 54 7.02 7.02 2.79
C SER A 54 6.49 7.74 1.55
N THR A 55 5.26 7.46 1.11
CA THR A 55 4.69 8.06 -0.10
C THR A 55 4.36 9.54 0.06
N PRO A 56 4.51 10.36 -1.00
CA PRO A 56 4.06 11.75 -1.01
C PRO A 56 2.60 11.94 -0.61
N ALA A 57 1.71 11.03 -1.04
CA ALA A 57 0.30 11.06 -0.67
C ALA A 57 0.08 10.93 0.84
N HIS A 58 0.82 10.04 1.52
CA HIS A 58 0.76 9.92 2.97
C HIS A 58 1.26 11.18 3.67
N LEU A 59 2.40 11.73 3.23
CA LEU A 59 3.00 12.93 3.82
C LEU A 59 2.09 14.16 3.69
N ARG A 60 1.43 14.32 2.53
CA ARG A 60 0.44 15.40 2.31
C ARG A 60 -0.75 15.30 3.25
N SER A 61 -1.25 14.10 3.51
CA SER A 61 -2.38 13.88 4.42
C SER A 61 -2.08 14.20 5.89
N ARG A 62 -0.80 14.27 6.27
CA ARG A 62 -0.36 14.54 7.64
C ARG A 62 -0.05 16.01 7.94
N ARG A 63 -0.06 16.87 6.92
CA ARG A 63 0.18 18.30 7.13
C ARG A 63 -1.10 18.92 7.72
N PRO A 64 -1.09 19.44 8.96
CA PRO A 64 -2.22 20.21 9.45
C PRO A 64 -2.32 21.51 8.64
N LEU A 65 -3.55 21.87 8.27
CA LEU A 65 -3.89 23.22 7.81
C LEU A 65 -3.68 24.22 8.96
#